data_AF-A0A373UQP4-F1
#
_entry.id   AF-A0A373UQP4-F1
#
_cell.length_a   1.000
_cell.length_b   1.000
_cell.length_c   1.000
_cell.angle_alpha   90.00
_cell.angle_beta   90.00
_cell.angle_gamma   90.00
#
_symmetry.space_group_name_H-M   'P 1'
#
loop_
_entity.id
_entity.type
_entity.pdbx_description
1 polymer ?
#
loop_
_entity_poly.entity_id
_entity_poly.type
_entity_poly.pdbx_seq_one_letter_code
_entity_poly.pdbx_strand_id
1 'polypeptide(L)'
;MIRVTGNNSLLMSSLNTDTDNDTKVVDLLKKSSETEKSSKTTGKKSEEYDSVKKSASSLKASAAVLSETGEDSIFAKAEESGDYSGLISLIERFTGDYNSLLESLSDLDTDKSTNYSKELKSIVSGQSEALQKVGITVDSNGKLVIDEETLKNADKKELKDLFQGENSVAGKVADKSIYIGANAAADQYVDSCANYTAGGTSAEYVQMANLIGSYLDSLS
;
A
#
# COMPACT_ATOMS: atom_id res chain seq x y z
N MET A 1 -9.43 -40.56 3.46
CA MET A 1 -10.68 -40.33 2.70
C MET A 1 -11.64 -39.55 3.58
N ILE A 2 -11.83 -38.25 3.31
CA ILE A 2 -12.81 -37.42 4.02
C ILE A 2 -13.91 -37.05 3.01
N ARG A 3 -15.15 -37.40 3.35
CA ARG A 3 -16.34 -37.24 2.52
C ARG A 3 -16.92 -35.83 2.70
N VAL A 4 -17.16 -35.15 1.58
CA VAL A 4 -17.95 -33.91 1.49
C VAL A 4 -19.41 -34.26 1.80
N THR A 5 -19.97 -33.69 2.87
CA THR A 5 -21.41 -33.78 3.18
C THR A 5 -22.03 -32.44 2.82
N GLY A 6 -22.75 -32.40 1.70
CA GLY A 6 -23.38 -31.19 1.17
C GLY A 6 -24.66 -30.83 1.92
N ASN A 7 -24.85 -29.53 2.14
CA ASN A 7 -26.08 -28.90 2.63
C ASN A 7 -27.23 -28.90 1.60
N ASN A 8 -27.34 -29.95 0.78
CA ASN A 8 -28.38 -30.05 -0.26
C ASN A 8 -29.70 -30.66 0.24
N SER A 9 -29.80 -31.07 1.52
CA SER A 9 -31.02 -31.76 2.00
C SER A 9 -32.16 -30.82 2.40
N LEU A 10 -31.91 -29.52 2.62
CA LEU A 10 -32.94 -28.57 3.05
C LEU A 10 -33.70 -27.92 1.88
N LEU A 11 -33.08 -27.87 0.69
CA LEU A 11 -33.70 -27.34 -0.53
C LEU A 11 -34.64 -28.36 -1.20
N MET A 12 -34.39 -29.66 -0.99
CA MET A 12 -35.18 -30.74 -1.59
C MET A 12 -36.38 -31.15 -0.74
N SER A 13 -36.47 -30.72 0.53
CA SER A 13 -37.60 -31.04 1.42
C SER A 13 -38.83 -30.15 1.21
N SER A 14 -38.72 -29.04 0.47
CA SER A 14 -39.81 -28.08 0.27
C SER A 14 -40.52 -28.18 -1.08
N LEU A 15 -40.16 -29.16 -1.92
CA LEU A 15 -40.74 -29.36 -3.25
C LEU A 15 -41.93 -30.34 -3.28
N ASN A 16 -42.50 -30.71 -2.12
CA ASN A 16 -43.62 -31.63 -2.07
C ASN A 16 -44.86 -31.02 -1.37
N THR A 17 -45.86 -30.74 -2.22
CA THR A 17 -47.32 -30.69 -1.97
C THR A 17 -47.85 -29.70 -0.93
N ASP A 18 -48.29 -28.51 -1.36
CA ASP A 18 -49.69 -28.04 -1.32
C ASP A 18 -49.79 -26.52 -1.59
N THR A 19 -50.89 -26.12 -2.24
CA THR A 19 -51.13 -24.87 -2.99
C THR A 19 -51.22 -23.57 -2.16
N ASP A 20 -50.69 -23.51 -0.94
CA ASP A 20 -50.77 -22.34 -0.04
C ASP A 20 -49.40 -21.66 0.23
N ASN A 21 -48.41 -21.97 -0.60
CA ASN A 21 -47.02 -21.60 -0.33
C ASN A 21 -46.56 -20.29 -0.99
N ASP A 22 -47.29 -19.74 -1.96
CA ASP A 22 -46.83 -18.58 -2.73
C ASP A 22 -46.67 -17.32 -1.86
N THR A 23 -47.54 -17.10 -0.87
CA THR A 23 -47.43 -15.94 0.03
C THR A 23 -46.30 -16.10 1.06
N LYS A 24 -46.04 -17.31 1.55
CA LYS A 24 -44.97 -17.58 2.52
C LYS A 24 -43.58 -17.60 1.89
N VAL A 25 -43.46 -18.08 0.65
CA VAL A 25 -42.21 -18.03 -0.11
C VAL A 25 -41.87 -16.59 -0.47
N VAL A 26 -42.86 -15.76 -0.83
CA VAL A 26 -42.64 -14.32 -1.09
C VAL A 26 -42.30 -13.56 0.19
N ASP A 27 -42.91 -13.87 1.34
CA ASP A 27 -42.54 -13.25 2.62
C ASP A 27 -41.16 -13.71 3.13
N LEU A 28 -40.75 -14.96 2.86
CA LEU A 28 -39.40 -15.44 3.15
C LEU A 28 -38.35 -14.83 2.22
N LEU A 29 -38.68 -14.62 0.93
CA LEU A 29 -37.83 -13.91 -0.03
C LEU A 29 -37.72 -12.41 0.30
N LYS A 30 -38.80 -11.78 0.77
CA LYS A 30 -38.76 -10.41 1.28
C LYS A 30 -37.97 -10.31 2.59
N LYS A 31 -38.15 -11.26 3.51
CA LYS A 31 -37.41 -11.31 4.77
C LYS A 31 -35.93 -11.63 4.59
N SER A 32 -35.55 -12.40 3.56
CA SER A 32 -34.14 -12.58 3.18
C SER A 32 -33.55 -11.36 2.46
N SER A 33 -34.39 -10.48 1.91
CA SER A 33 -33.95 -9.20 1.33
C SER A 33 -33.85 -8.06 2.35
N GLU A 34 -34.37 -8.24 3.57
CA GLU A 34 -34.43 -7.21 4.62
C GLU A 34 -33.42 -7.38 5.76
N THR A 35 -32.56 -8.42 5.74
CA THR A 35 -31.52 -8.64 6.77
C THR A 35 -30.09 -8.71 6.25
N GLU A 36 -29.76 -7.95 5.22
CA GLU A 36 -28.35 -7.62 4.91
C GLU A 36 -28.22 -6.11 4.96
N LYS A 37 -28.08 -5.62 6.19
CA LYS A 37 -27.70 -4.24 6.48
C LYS A 37 -26.31 -4.04 5.89
N SER A 38 -26.30 -3.61 4.63
CA SER A 38 -25.15 -3.06 3.91
C SER A 38 -24.30 -2.23 4.86
N SER A 39 -23.19 -2.79 5.32
CA SER A 39 -22.09 -1.97 5.77
C SER A 39 -21.35 -1.56 4.51
N LYS A 40 -21.82 -0.49 3.86
CA LYS A 40 -20.96 0.34 3.02
C LYS A 40 -19.65 0.52 3.78
N THR A 41 -18.50 0.41 3.10
CA THR A 41 -17.32 1.13 3.56
C THR A 41 -17.77 2.55 3.87
N THR A 42 -17.74 2.94 5.14
CA THR A 42 -17.98 4.33 5.51
C THR A 42 -17.00 5.15 4.67
N GLY A 43 -17.44 6.21 3.98
CA GLY A 43 -16.61 6.96 3.02
C GLY A 43 -15.18 7.25 3.51
N LYS A 44 -15.01 7.44 4.82
CA LYS A 44 -13.74 7.53 5.55
C LYS A 44 -12.70 6.44 5.19
N LYS A 45 -13.09 5.15 5.11
CA LYS A 45 -12.16 4.04 4.81
C LYS A 45 -11.63 4.12 3.39
N SER A 46 -12.46 4.56 2.44
CA SER A 46 -12.04 4.77 1.05
C SER A 46 -11.02 5.92 0.94
N GLU A 47 -11.23 7.01 1.66
CA GLU A 47 -10.32 8.17 1.69
C GLU A 47 -8.96 7.80 2.30
N GLU A 48 -8.94 6.93 3.32
CA GLU A 48 -7.71 6.39 3.93
C GLU A 48 -6.91 5.55 2.93
N TYR A 49 -7.56 4.67 2.15
CA TYR A 49 -6.90 3.93 1.06
C TYR A 49 -6.34 4.85 -0.02
N ASP A 50 -7.08 5.88 -0.41
CA ASP A 50 -6.61 6.88 -1.38
C ASP A 50 -5.38 7.64 -0.86
N SER A 51 -5.34 7.94 0.44
CA SER A 51 -4.19 8.56 1.11
C SER A 51 -2.96 7.66 1.10
N VAL A 52 -3.12 6.35 1.35
CA VAL A 52 -2.03 5.36 1.23
C VAL A 52 -1.50 5.28 -0.20
N LYS A 53 -2.38 5.18 -1.20
CA LYS A 53 -1.95 5.14 -2.62
C LYS A 53 -1.15 6.39 -2.99
N LYS A 54 -1.65 7.58 -2.63
CA LYS A 54 -0.99 8.85 -2.98
C LYS A 54 0.36 9.02 -2.31
N SER A 55 0.46 8.70 -1.01
CA SER A 55 1.72 8.77 -0.27
C SER A 55 2.73 7.73 -0.77
N ALA A 56 2.27 6.52 -1.12
CA ALA A 56 3.08 5.49 -1.75
C ALA A 56 3.62 5.92 -3.13
N SER A 57 2.79 6.50 -3.99
CA SER A 57 3.24 7.07 -5.27
C SER A 57 4.29 8.16 -5.08
N SER A 58 4.09 9.04 -4.09
CA SER A 58 5.02 10.15 -3.81
C SER A 58 6.38 9.62 -3.33
N LEU A 59 6.36 8.67 -2.39
CA LEU A 59 7.58 8.01 -1.90
C LEU A 59 8.28 7.22 -3.00
N LYS A 60 7.54 6.49 -3.84
CA LYS A 60 8.10 5.82 -5.02
C LYS A 60 8.82 6.82 -5.92
N ALA A 61 8.20 7.96 -6.20
CA ALA A 61 8.76 8.96 -7.11
C ALA A 61 10.08 9.54 -6.59
N SER A 62 10.15 9.94 -5.32
CA SER A 62 11.39 10.46 -4.73
C SER A 62 12.47 9.37 -4.59
N ALA A 63 12.08 8.17 -4.15
CA ALA A 63 12.99 7.03 -3.98
C ALA A 63 13.57 6.53 -5.31
N ALA A 64 12.76 6.46 -6.37
CA ALA A 64 13.21 6.00 -7.69
C ALA A 64 14.31 6.92 -8.25
N VAL A 65 14.12 8.24 -8.18
CA VAL A 65 15.13 9.22 -8.65
C VAL A 65 16.42 9.14 -7.84
N LEU A 66 16.34 8.92 -6.52
CA LEU A 66 17.53 8.69 -5.68
C LEU A 66 18.28 7.41 -6.06
N SER A 67 17.53 6.34 -6.33
CA SER A 67 18.10 5.03 -6.65
C SER A 67 18.66 4.90 -8.06
N GLU A 68 18.37 5.87 -8.95
CA GLU A 68 18.78 5.83 -10.34
C GLU A 68 20.32 5.80 -10.48
N THR A 69 20.81 4.97 -11.40
CA THR A 69 22.23 4.81 -11.71
C THR A 69 22.54 5.29 -13.12
N GLY A 70 23.81 5.58 -13.40
CA GLY A 70 24.25 6.00 -14.73
C GLY A 70 24.46 7.52 -14.80
N GLU A 71 24.85 7.98 -15.99
CA GLU A 71 25.28 9.37 -16.23
C GLU A 71 24.14 10.39 -16.02
N ASP A 72 22.89 9.97 -16.23
CA ASP A 72 21.71 10.83 -16.02
C ASP A 72 21.22 10.87 -14.56
N SER A 73 21.78 10.05 -13.67
CA SER A 73 21.37 10.03 -12.26
C SER A 73 21.62 11.35 -11.56
N ILE A 74 20.82 11.65 -10.54
CA ILE A 74 21.00 12.87 -9.74
C ILE A 74 22.39 12.93 -9.06
N PHE A 75 22.96 11.77 -8.71
CA PHE A 75 24.31 11.67 -8.17
C PHE A 75 25.38 12.05 -9.20
N ALA A 76 25.29 11.51 -10.42
CA ALA A 76 26.25 11.85 -11.48
C ALA A 76 26.19 13.34 -11.85
N LYS A 77 24.98 13.91 -11.94
CA LYS A 77 24.77 15.35 -12.20
C LYS A 77 25.32 16.23 -11.08
N ALA A 78 25.17 15.82 -9.82
CA ALA A 78 25.74 16.55 -8.68
C ALA A 78 27.27 16.46 -8.64
N GLU A 79 27.84 15.30 -8.98
CA GLU A 79 29.30 15.09 -9.08
C GLU A 79 29.92 15.93 -10.20
N GLU A 80 29.28 15.98 -11.38
CA GLU A 80 29.75 16.76 -12.53
C GLU A 80 29.69 18.27 -12.29
N SER A 81 28.60 18.76 -11.72
CA SER A 81 28.39 20.20 -11.46
C SER A 81 29.07 20.70 -10.19
N GLY A 82 29.35 19.80 -9.23
CA GLY A 82 29.77 20.15 -7.88
C GLY A 82 28.64 20.71 -6.99
N ASP A 83 27.41 20.82 -7.52
CA ASP A 83 26.24 21.31 -6.79
C ASP A 83 25.35 20.15 -6.31
N TYR A 84 25.33 19.96 -4.99
CA TYR A 84 24.56 18.90 -4.35
C TYR A 84 23.20 19.38 -3.80
N SER A 85 22.85 20.65 -3.97
CA SER A 85 21.62 21.22 -3.38
C SER A 85 20.35 20.48 -3.84
N GLY A 86 20.28 20.12 -5.11
CA GLY A 86 19.18 19.33 -5.68
C GLY A 86 19.10 17.92 -5.09
N LEU A 87 20.25 17.25 -4.90
CA LEU A 87 20.30 15.94 -4.25
C LEU A 87 19.81 16.01 -2.80
N ILE A 88 20.31 16.98 -2.03
CA ILE A 88 19.91 17.15 -0.62
C ILE A 88 18.41 17.42 -0.50
N SER A 89 17.87 18.31 -1.34
CA SER A 89 16.43 18.60 -1.39
C SER A 89 15.60 17.35 -1.73
N LEU A 90 16.12 16.46 -2.59
CA LEU A 90 15.45 15.21 -2.92
C LEU A 90 15.47 14.21 -1.75
N ILE A 91 16.56 14.15 -0.97
CA ILE A 91 16.65 13.32 0.24
C ILE A 91 15.69 13.83 1.33
N GLU A 92 15.57 15.16 1.49
CA GLU A 92 14.59 15.79 2.37
C GLU A 92 13.16 15.41 1.97
N ARG A 93 12.85 15.51 0.68
CA ARG A 93 11.56 15.08 0.13
C ARG A 93 11.30 13.60 0.36
N PHE A 94 12.27 12.72 0.07
CA PHE A 94 12.16 11.29 0.33
C PHE A 94 11.82 10.99 1.79
N THR A 95 12.47 11.67 2.74
CA THR A 95 12.21 11.55 4.17
C THR A 95 10.78 11.97 4.53
N GLY A 96 10.33 13.11 3.98
CA GLY A 96 8.96 13.59 4.15
C GLY A 96 7.91 12.64 3.57
N ASP A 97 8.14 12.13 2.36
CA ASP A 97 7.26 11.18 1.68
C ASP A 97 7.20 9.84 2.45
N TYR A 98 8.33 9.37 2.99
CA TYR A 98 8.42 8.15 3.81
C TYR A 98 7.58 8.28 5.07
N ASN A 99 7.74 9.38 5.80
CA ASN A 99 6.98 9.65 7.01
C ASN A 99 5.48 9.80 6.71
N SER A 100 5.13 10.39 5.57
CA SER A 100 3.73 10.56 5.14
C SER A 100 3.06 9.22 4.81
N LEU A 101 3.80 8.28 4.21
CA LEU A 101 3.29 6.93 3.98
C LEU A 101 3.10 6.17 5.29
N LEU A 102 4.05 6.27 6.24
CA LEU A 102 3.87 5.68 7.57
C LEU A 102 2.64 6.23 8.30
N GLU A 103 2.37 7.53 8.19
CA GLU A 103 1.17 8.14 8.76
C GLU A 103 -0.11 7.60 8.11
N SER A 104 -0.16 7.59 6.76
CA SER A 104 -1.34 7.11 6.02
C SER A 104 -1.64 5.63 6.32
N LEU A 105 -0.60 4.80 6.50
CA LEU A 105 -0.75 3.40 6.89
C LEU A 105 -1.27 3.24 8.33
N SER A 106 -0.85 4.14 9.23
CA SER A 106 -1.36 4.20 10.60
C SER A 106 -2.83 4.61 10.62
N ASP A 107 -3.21 5.62 9.82
CA ASP A 107 -4.59 6.11 9.74
C ASP A 107 -5.56 5.06 9.16
N LEU A 108 -5.10 4.26 8.19
CA LEU A 108 -5.90 3.17 7.61
C LEU A 108 -6.21 2.05 8.61
N ASP A 109 -5.32 1.84 9.59
CA ASP A 109 -5.45 0.94 10.74
C ASP A 109 -6.04 -0.44 10.39
N THR A 110 -5.27 -1.22 9.61
CA THR A 110 -5.58 -2.62 9.29
C THR A 110 -4.39 -3.50 9.63
N ASP A 111 -4.61 -4.81 9.76
CA ASP A 111 -3.52 -5.78 9.96
C ASP A 111 -2.49 -5.71 8.81
N LYS A 112 -2.97 -5.52 7.58
CA LYS A 112 -2.11 -5.37 6.39
C LYS A 112 -1.31 -4.07 6.45
N SER A 113 -1.94 -2.93 6.74
CA SER A 113 -1.23 -1.64 6.82
C SER A 113 -0.20 -1.62 7.97
N THR A 114 -0.51 -2.29 9.07
CA THR A 114 0.43 -2.53 10.18
C THR A 114 1.64 -3.34 9.73
N ASN A 115 1.45 -4.42 8.95
CA ASN A 115 2.55 -5.22 8.44
C ASN A 115 3.39 -4.45 7.41
N TYR A 116 2.77 -3.69 6.51
CA TYR A 116 3.48 -2.81 5.57
C TYR A 116 4.34 -1.78 6.30
N SER A 117 3.82 -1.18 7.37
CA SER A 117 4.59 -0.27 8.23
C SER A 117 5.80 -0.96 8.84
N LYS A 118 5.68 -2.20 9.34
CA LYS A 118 6.82 -2.97 9.89
C LYS A 118 7.88 -3.24 8.83
N GLU A 119 7.48 -3.62 7.62
CA GLU A 119 8.40 -3.90 6.52
C GLU A 119 9.17 -2.64 6.10
N LEU A 120 8.51 -1.50 5.95
CA LEU A 120 9.16 -0.21 5.68
C LEU A 120 10.14 0.20 6.77
N LYS A 121 9.74 0.05 8.04
CA LYS A 121 10.59 0.37 9.20
C LYS A 121 11.81 -0.54 9.26
N SER A 122 11.66 -1.81 8.88
CA SER A 122 12.78 -2.77 8.84
C SER A 122 13.87 -2.35 7.86
N ILE A 123 13.50 -1.83 6.68
CA ILE A 123 14.46 -1.36 5.66
C ILE A 123 15.36 -0.26 6.24
N VAL A 124 14.78 0.76 6.87
CA VAL A 124 15.55 1.91 7.40
C VAL A 124 16.25 1.57 8.72
N SER A 125 15.64 0.77 9.59
CA SER A 125 16.24 0.36 10.87
C SER A 125 17.50 -0.47 10.64
N GLY A 126 17.50 -1.32 9.61
CA GLY A 126 18.66 -2.10 9.19
C GLY A 126 19.83 -1.25 8.65
N GLN A 127 19.63 0.05 8.41
CA GLN A 127 20.63 1.01 7.95
C GLN A 127 20.77 2.22 8.90
N SER A 128 20.26 2.12 10.13
CA SER A 128 20.17 3.23 11.09
C SER A 128 21.52 3.91 11.36
N GLU A 129 22.60 3.17 11.58
CA GLU A 129 23.94 3.73 11.79
C GLU A 129 24.45 4.50 10.57
N ALA A 130 24.23 3.97 9.37
CA ALA A 130 24.66 4.62 8.13
C ALA A 130 23.83 5.89 7.86
N LEU A 131 22.51 5.82 8.04
CA LEU A 131 21.62 6.98 7.96
C LEU A 131 22.04 8.08 8.95
N GLN A 132 22.41 7.70 10.17
CA GLN A 132 22.82 8.67 11.20
C GLN A 132 24.09 9.43 10.79
N LYS A 133 25.07 8.76 10.16
CA LYS A 133 26.31 9.41 9.68
C LYS A 133 26.03 10.53 8.67
N VAL A 134 24.99 10.36 7.86
CA VAL A 134 24.58 11.37 6.87
C VAL A 134 23.50 12.32 7.40
N GLY A 135 23.28 12.38 8.72
CA GLY A 135 22.35 13.34 9.33
C GLY A 135 20.89 12.89 9.33
N ILE A 136 20.59 11.60 9.21
CA ILE A 136 19.22 11.07 9.23
C ILE A 136 19.07 10.07 10.37
N THR A 137 18.22 10.38 11.34
CA THR A 137 17.95 9.50 12.48
C THR A 137 16.63 8.76 12.29
N VAL A 138 16.61 7.47 12.62
CA VAL A 138 15.36 6.69 12.75
C VAL A 138 14.87 6.84 14.18
N ASP A 139 13.70 7.46 14.38
CA ASP A 139 13.11 7.66 15.70
C ASP A 139 12.50 6.36 16.27
N SER A 140 11.99 6.41 17.50
CA SER A 140 11.37 5.25 18.16
C SER A 140 10.11 4.72 17.46
N ASN A 141 9.45 5.55 16.64
CA ASN A 141 8.29 5.17 15.84
C ASN A 141 8.70 4.66 14.44
N GLY A 142 9.99 4.69 14.12
CA GLY A 142 10.54 4.35 12.82
C GLY A 142 10.42 5.47 11.79
N LYS A 143 10.07 6.70 12.20
CA LYS A 143 10.08 7.89 11.33
C LYS A 143 11.50 8.40 11.15
N LEU A 144 11.76 9.01 10.00
CA LEU A 144 13.05 9.61 9.67
C LEU A 144 13.05 11.08 10.11
N VAL A 145 14.11 11.49 10.81
CA VAL A 145 14.33 12.86 11.30
C VAL A 145 15.64 13.38 10.73
N ILE A 146 15.60 14.57 10.13
CA ILE A 146 16.75 15.19 9.48
C ILE A 146 17.44 16.16 10.44
N ASP A 147 18.75 16.00 10.54
CA ASP A 147 19.68 17.05 10.95
C ASP A 147 20.19 17.74 9.69
N GLU A 148 19.64 18.92 9.38
CA GLU A 148 19.91 19.61 8.12
C GLU A 148 21.39 19.99 7.95
N GLU A 149 22.05 20.40 9.04
CA GLU A 149 23.45 20.82 9.00
C GLU A 149 24.34 19.62 8.69
N THR A 150 24.10 18.50 9.36
CA THR A 150 24.84 17.26 9.12
C THR A 150 24.59 16.73 7.72
N LEU A 151 23.33 16.71 7.26
CA LEU A 151 22.97 16.22 5.92
C LEU A 151 23.62 17.05 4.80
N LYS A 152 23.61 18.38 4.91
CA LYS A 152 24.25 19.28 3.92
C LYS A 152 25.77 19.03 3.82
N ASN A 153 26.39 18.73 4.96
CA ASN A 153 27.83 18.47 5.08
C ASN A 153 28.23 16.99 4.96
N ALA A 154 27.27 16.08 4.78
CA ALA A 154 27.51 14.64 4.73
C ALA A 154 28.48 14.26 3.60
N ASP A 155 29.25 13.19 3.84
CA ASP A 155 30.15 12.62 2.87
C ASP A 155 29.38 12.12 1.64
N LYS A 156 29.85 12.52 0.44
CA LYS A 156 29.11 12.29 -0.81
C LYS A 156 29.12 10.81 -1.20
N LYS A 157 30.17 10.07 -0.84
CA LYS A 157 30.22 8.62 -1.05
C LYS A 157 29.26 7.91 -0.11
N GLU A 158 29.17 8.31 1.16
CA GLU A 158 28.19 7.75 2.10
C GLU A 158 26.75 8.00 1.64
N LEU A 159 26.43 9.20 1.14
CA LEU A 159 25.12 9.48 0.54
C LEU A 159 24.84 8.56 -0.67
N LYS A 160 25.82 8.38 -1.56
CA LYS A 160 25.70 7.53 -2.75
C LYS A 160 25.49 6.06 -2.38
N ASP A 161 26.29 5.53 -1.45
CA ASP A 161 26.18 4.14 -0.97
C ASP A 161 24.81 3.85 -0.34
N LEU A 162 24.23 4.84 0.36
CA LEU A 162 22.93 4.70 1.03
C LEU A 162 21.73 4.77 0.09
N PHE A 163 21.78 5.65 -0.91
CA PHE A 163 20.60 6.02 -1.69
C PHE A 163 20.65 5.60 -3.16
N GLN A 164 21.82 5.35 -3.74
CA GLN A 164 21.94 4.99 -5.16
C GLN A 164 21.95 3.47 -5.38
N GLY A 165 21.19 3.02 -6.38
CA GLY A 165 21.13 1.62 -6.83
C GLY A 165 19.96 0.84 -6.25
N GLU A 166 19.61 -0.25 -6.90
CA GLU A 166 18.45 -1.09 -6.55
C GLU A 166 18.51 -1.66 -5.13
N ASN A 167 19.71 -2.03 -4.65
CA ASN A 167 19.91 -2.59 -3.32
C ASN A 167 20.06 -1.56 -2.20
N SER A 168 20.03 -0.26 -2.53
CA SER A 168 20.13 0.85 -1.59
C SER A 168 18.85 0.97 -0.73
N VAL A 169 18.87 1.88 0.25
CA VAL A 169 17.66 2.23 1.01
C VAL A 169 16.58 2.75 0.07
N ALA A 170 16.93 3.65 -0.85
CA ALA A 170 15.95 4.24 -1.77
C ALA A 170 15.37 3.18 -2.71
N GLY A 171 16.20 2.32 -3.30
CA GLY A 171 15.74 1.25 -4.21
C GLY A 171 14.74 0.31 -3.52
N LYS A 172 15.11 -0.22 -2.34
CA LYS A 172 14.23 -1.09 -1.55
C LYS A 172 12.93 -0.40 -1.12
N VAL A 173 12.99 0.89 -0.77
CA VAL A 173 11.81 1.68 -0.41
C VAL A 173 10.93 1.95 -1.63
N ALA A 174 11.50 2.20 -2.82
CA ALA A 174 10.75 2.37 -4.06
C ALA A 174 9.91 1.12 -4.37
N ASP A 175 10.54 -0.06 -4.35
CA ASP A 175 9.87 -1.34 -4.60
C ASP A 175 8.76 -1.61 -3.57
N LYS A 176 9.06 -1.36 -2.30
CA LYS A 176 8.07 -1.53 -1.22
C LYS A 176 6.90 -0.58 -1.39
N SER A 177 7.14 0.66 -1.82
CA SER A 177 6.08 1.65 -2.05
C SER A 177 5.15 1.26 -3.19
N ILE A 178 5.69 0.72 -4.30
CA ILE A 178 4.88 0.18 -5.40
C ILE A 178 3.96 -0.92 -4.87
N TYR A 179 4.53 -1.88 -4.13
CA TYR A 179 3.78 -2.99 -3.55
C TYR A 179 2.67 -2.52 -2.61
N ILE A 180 2.96 -1.56 -1.73
CA ILE A 180 1.98 -1.03 -0.77
C ILE A 180 0.81 -0.37 -1.49
N GLY A 181 1.07 0.54 -2.44
CA GLY A 181 -0.01 1.24 -3.12
C GLY A 181 -0.84 0.32 -4.02
N ALA A 182 -0.22 -0.68 -4.66
CA ALA A 182 -0.95 -1.67 -5.46
C ALA A 182 -1.89 -2.53 -4.57
N ASN A 183 -1.42 -2.94 -3.39
CA ASN A 183 -2.28 -3.66 -2.44
C ASN A 183 -3.35 -2.77 -1.83
N ALA A 184 -3.06 -1.49 -1.56
CA ALA A 184 -4.07 -0.54 -1.10
C ALA A 184 -5.20 -0.37 -2.13
N ALA A 185 -4.88 -0.34 -3.43
CA ALA A 185 -5.88 -0.34 -4.49
C ALA A 185 -6.73 -1.62 -4.48
N ALA A 186 -6.09 -2.79 -4.36
CA ALA A 186 -6.78 -4.07 -4.29
C ALA A 186 -7.70 -4.17 -3.05
N ASP A 187 -7.20 -3.79 -1.89
CA ASP A 187 -7.91 -3.86 -0.61
C ASP A 187 -9.09 -2.88 -0.56
N GLN A 188 -8.92 -1.66 -1.10
CA GLN A 188 -10.03 -0.72 -1.25
C GLN A 188 -11.19 -1.31 -2.05
N TYR A 189 -10.89 -2.05 -3.12
CA TYR A 189 -11.90 -2.73 -3.92
C TYR A 189 -12.57 -3.86 -3.13
N VAL A 190 -11.78 -4.73 -2.48
CA VAL A 190 -12.31 -5.84 -1.66
C VAL A 190 -13.23 -5.31 -0.56
N ASP A 191 -12.82 -4.26 0.15
CA ASP A 191 -13.63 -3.66 1.21
C ASP A 191 -14.91 -3.00 0.66
N SER A 192 -14.87 -2.42 -0.55
CA SER A 192 -16.06 -1.88 -1.21
C SER A 192 -17.07 -2.96 -1.62
N CYS A 193 -16.59 -4.19 -1.84
CA CYS A 193 -17.37 -5.36 -2.20
C CYS A 193 -17.63 -6.22 -0.96
N ALA A 194 -18.56 -5.81 -0.09
CA ALA A 194 -18.92 -6.54 1.15
C ALA A 194 -19.38 -8.03 0.97
N ASN A 195 -19.43 -8.56 -0.27
CA ASN A 195 -19.80 -9.94 -0.61
C ASN A 195 -18.63 -10.73 -1.26
N TYR A 196 -17.41 -10.66 -0.72
CA TYR A 196 -16.36 -11.63 -1.08
C TYR A 196 -16.69 -13.02 -0.49
N THR A 197 -17.85 -13.58 -0.81
CA THR A 197 -18.25 -14.94 -0.43
C THR A 197 -17.58 -15.93 -1.37
N ALA A 198 -16.37 -16.40 -1.02
CA ALA A 198 -15.70 -17.65 -1.44
C ALA A 198 -15.91 -18.20 -2.89
N GLY A 199 -16.26 -17.34 -3.86
CA GLY A 199 -16.70 -17.72 -5.20
C GLY A 199 -16.86 -16.50 -6.12
N GLY A 200 -15.96 -15.53 -6.00
CA GLY A 200 -15.98 -14.29 -6.79
C GLY A 200 -16.18 -14.57 -8.29
N THR A 201 -17.01 -13.76 -8.93
CA THR A 201 -17.27 -13.85 -10.37
C THR A 201 -16.06 -13.38 -11.16
N SER A 202 -15.89 -13.87 -12.39
CA SER A 202 -14.80 -13.42 -13.28
C SER A 202 -14.80 -11.90 -13.52
N ALA A 203 -15.97 -11.24 -13.43
CA ALA A 203 -16.11 -9.79 -13.59
C ALA A 203 -15.47 -8.98 -12.44
N GLU A 204 -15.51 -9.50 -11.21
CA GLU A 204 -14.96 -8.81 -10.03
C GLU A 204 -13.42 -8.87 -10.03
N TYR A 205 -12.83 -10.00 -10.44
CA TYR A 205 -11.38 -10.12 -10.63
C TYR A 205 -10.85 -9.17 -11.71
N VAL A 206 -11.61 -9.00 -12.80
CA VAL A 206 -11.26 -8.05 -13.87
C VAL A 206 -11.27 -6.60 -13.36
N GLN A 207 -12.24 -6.22 -12.54
CA GLN A 207 -12.29 -4.86 -11.98
C GLN A 207 -11.12 -4.58 -11.02
N MET A 208 -10.81 -5.51 -10.11
CA MET A 208 -9.65 -5.40 -9.23
C MET A 208 -8.34 -5.30 -10.04
N ALA A 209 -8.18 -6.15 -11.06
CA ALA A 209 -7.01 -6.11 -11.94
C ALA A 209 -6.89 -4.77 -12.69
N ASN A 210 -8.01 -4.22 -13.17
CA ASN A 210 -8.04 -2.91 -13.82
C ASN A 210 -7.65 -1.77 -12.87
N LEU A 211 -8.09 -1.82 -11.60
CA LEU A 211 -7.75 -0.80 -10.61
C LEU A 211 -6.26 -0.85 -10.22
N ILE A 212 -5.71 -2.05 -10.05
CA ILE A 212 -4.28 -2.25 -9.82
C ILE A 212 -3.49 -1.78 -11.05
N GLY A 213 -3.90 -2.17 -12.25
CA GLY A 213 -3.28 -1.74 -13.50
C GLY A 213 -3.28 -0.22 -13.64
N SER A 214 -4.42 0.42 -13.42
CA SER A 214 -4.53 1.89 -13.45
C SER A 214 -3.64 2.58 -12.41
N TYR A 215 -3.50 2.01 -11.21
CA TYR A 215 -2.56 2.54 -10.22
C TYR A 215 -1.12 2.40 -10.71
N LEU A 216 -0.72 1.24 -11.22
CA LEU A 216 0.65 1.01 -11.71
C LEU A 216 0.97 1.89 -12.93
N ASP A 217 0.03 2.07 -13.85
CA ASP A 217 0.17 2.96 -15.00
C ASP A 217 0.39 4.41 -14.55
N SER A 218 -0.27 4.83 -13.45
CA SER A 218 -0.07 6.18 -12.89
C SER A 218 1.31 6.42 -12.27
N LEU A 219 2.10 5.37 -12.07
CA LEU A 219 3.47 5.46 -11.57
C LEU A 219 4.52 5.61 -12.68
N SER A 220 4.12 5.44 -13.95
CA SER A 220 4.98 5.52 -15.14
C SER A 220 5.22 6.96 -15.56
#